data_AF-A0A1G3I7Y6-F1
#
_entry.id   AF-A0A1G3I7Y6-F1
#
_cell.length_a   1.000
_cell.length_b   1.000
_cell.length_c   1.000
_cell.angle_alpha   90.00
_cell.angle_beta   90.00
_cell.angle_gamma   90.00
#
_symmetry.space_group_name_H-M   'P 1'
#
loop_
_entity.id
_entity.type
_entity.pdbx_description
1 polymer ?
#
loop_
_entity_poly.entity_id
_entity_poly.type
_entity_poly.pdbx_seq_one_letter_code
_entity_poly.pdbx_strand_id
1 'polypeptide(L)'
;MNNDDLVLRQQRLLVRSAQLRLRLAEQAQVLQRPLALADQAQSGLQWLYRNPQWPLGALVLVVLVRPRRAIVWGGRLWWAWKTFKQTQKWLAKQPLQKLSP
;
A
#
# COMPACT_ATOMS: atom_id res chain seq x y z
N MET A 1 2.82 -45.58 15.52
CA MET A 1 2.54 -44.16 15.83
C MET A 1 1.06 -43.95 15.54
N ASN A 2 0.27 -43.63 16.56
CA ASN A 2 -1.19 -43.66 16.50
C ASN A 2 -1.71 -42.42 15.76
N ASN A 3 -2.69 -42.59 14.87
CA ASN A 3 -3.27 -41.46 14.10
C ASN A 3 -3.89 -40.41 15.03
N ASP A 4 -4.36 -40.82 16.21
CA ASP A 4 -4.97 -39.95 17.21
C ASP A 4 -3.98 -38.91 17.77
N ASP A 5 -2.70 -39.27 17.92
CA ASP A 5 -1.66 -38.35 18.39
C ASP A 5 -1.38 -37.24 17.38
N LEU A 6 -1.50 -37.55 16.08
CA LEU A 6 -1.32 -36.59 14.99
C LEU A 6 -2.48 -35.60 14.95
N VAL A 7 -3.72 -36.07 15.10
CA VAL A 7 -4.92 -35.22 15.15
C VAL A 7 -4.85 -34.26 16.34
N LEU A 8 -4.44 -34.73 17.52
CA LEU A 8 -4.28 -33.88 18.71
C LEU A 8 -3.16 -32.85 18.57
N ARG A 9 -2.09 -33.15 17.82
CA ARG A 9 -1.04 -32.17 17.50
C ARG A 9 -1.52 -31.15 16.46
N GLN A 10 -2.23 -31.61 15.43
CA GLN A 10 -2.78 -30.74 14.40
C GLN A 10 -3.77 -29.73 14.99
N GLN A 11 -4.67 -30.17 15.86
CA GLN A 11 -5.61 -29.27 16.55
C GLN A 11 -4.89 -28.21 17.38
N ARG A 12 -3.84 -28.59 18.13
CA ARG A 12 -3.03 -27.63 18.89
C ARG A 12 -2.31 -26.61 18.01
N LEU A 13 -1.80 -27.05 16.86
CA LEU A 13 -1.17 -26.14 15.89
C LEU A 13 -2.19 -25.20 15.24
N LEU A 14 -3.38 -25.71 14.90
CA LEU A 14 -4.46 -24.89 14.34
C LEU A 14 -4.91 -23.82 15.33
N VAL A 15 -5.11 -24.16 16.61
CA VAL A 15 -5.47 -23.19 17.66
C VAL A 15 -4.38 -22.12 17.82
N ARG A 16 -3.11 -22.51 17.88
CA ARG A 16 -1.99 -21.55 17.93
C ARG A 16 -1.93 -20.66 16.69
N SER A 17 -2.16 -21.22 15.50
CA SER A 17 -2.17 -20.45 14.25
C SER A 17 -3.34 -19.45 14.19
N ALA A 18 -4.51 -19.83 14.71
CA ALA A 18 -5.68 -18.95 14.77
C ALA A 18 -5.42 -17.77 15.74
N GLN A 19 -4.81 -18.03 16.89
CA GLN A 19 -4.41 -16.98 17.84
C GLN A 19 -3.38 -16.03 17.23
N LEU A 20 -2.40 -16.57 16.48
CA LEU A 20 -1.39 -15.75 15.81
C LEU A 20 -2.01 -14.88 14.70
N ARG A 21 -2.95 -15.44 13.93
CA ARG A 21 -3.71 -14.71 12.90
C ARG A 21 -4.58 -13.61 13.51
N LEU A 22 -5.22 -13.84 14.66
CA LEU A 22 -5.99 -12.81 15.37
C LEU A 22 -5.10 -11.66 15.85
N ARG A 23 -3.95 -11.95 16.45
CA ARG A 23 -2.98 -10.91 16.85
C ARG A 23 -2.43 -10.13 15.66
N LEU A 24 -2.15 -10.82 14.56
CA LEU A 24 -1.76 -10.18 13.31
C LEU A 24 -2.89 -9.34 12.73
N ALA A 25 -4.14 -9.79 12.80
CA ALA A 25 -5.29 -9.03 12.33
C ALA A 25 -5.52 -7.76 13.19
N GLU A 26 -5.30 -7.85 14.50
CA GLU A 26 -5.41 -6.73 15.45
C GLU A 26 -4.29 -5.69 15.22
N GLN A 27 -3.05 -6.14 14.99
CA GLN A 27 -1.93 -5.26 14.61
C GLN A 27 -2.11 -4.69 13.20
N ALA A 28 -2.56 -5.53 12.26
CA ALA A 28 -2.88 -5.12 10.92
C ALA A 28 -4.10 -4.21 10.87
N GLN A 29 -4.97 -4.16 11.89
CA GLN A 29 -6.11 -3.25 11.95
C GLN A 29 -5.67 -1.77 11.93
N VAL A 30 -4.51 -1.47 12.51
CA VAL A 30 -3.88 -0.14 12.42
C VAL A 30 -3.40 0.14 10.98
N LEU A 31 -2.93 -0.90 10.29
CA LEU A 31 -2.53 -0.83 8.87
C LEU A 31 -3.69 -1.07 7.89
N GLN A 32 -4.88 -1.50 8.34
CA GLN A 32 -5.98 -1.89 7.46
C GLN A 32 -6.47 -0.68 6.66
N ARG A 33 -6.48 0.51 7.26
CA ARG A 33 -6.85 1.74 6.54
C ARG A 33 -5.86 2.05 5.40
N PRO A 34 -4.54 2.18 5.64
CA PRO A 34 -3.61 2.42 4.53
C PRO A 34 -3.54 1.25 3.55
N LEU A 35 -3.69 0.00 4.00
CA LEU A 35 -3.73 -1.16 3.11
C LEU A 35 -4.98 -1.20 2.25
N ALA A 36 -6.16 -0.89 2.80
CA ALA A 36 -7.41 -0.82 2.04
C ALA A 36 -7.38 0.30 1.01
N LEU A 37 -6.73 1.43 1.32
CA LEU A 37 -6.48 2.49 0.33
C LEU A 37 -5.52 2.02 -0.77
N ALA A 38 -4.49 1.24 -0.42
CA ALA A 38 -3.60 0.63 -1.40
C ALA A 38 -4.31 -0.41 -2.28
N ASP A 39 -5.15 -1.27 -1.71
CA ASP A 39 -5.98 -2.24 -2.43
C ASP A 39 -7.01 -1.56 -3.33
N GLN A 40 -7.62 -0.45 -2.88
CA GLN A 40 -8.50 0.37 -3.72
C GLN A 40 -7.73 1.02 -4.88
N ALA A 41 -6.52 1.52 -4.63
CA ALA A 41 -5.68 2.06 -5.70
C ALA A 41 -5.28 0.95 -6.69
N GLN A 42 -4.91 -0.23 -6.21
CA GLN A 42 -4.52 -1.36 -7.05
C GLN A 42 -5.70 -1.91 -7.86
N SER A 43 -6.88 -2.07 -7.26
CA SER A 43 -8.09 -2.49 -7.97
C SER A 43 -8.56 -1.43 -8.98
N GLY A 44 -8.47 -0.14 -8.63
CA GLY A 44 -8.71 0.97 -9.55
C GLY A 44 -7.73 0.96 -10.73
N LEU A 45 -6.44 0.72 -10.48
CA LEU A 45 -5.41 0.55 -11.51
C LEU A 45 -5.66 -0.68 -12.38
N GLN A 46 -6.08 -1.80 -11.80
CA GLN A 46 -6.39 -3.01 -12.55
C GLN A 46 -7.63 -2.84 -13.42
N TRP A 47 -8.65 -2.13 -12.95
CA TRP A 47 -9.79 -1.69 -13.76
C TRP A 47 -9.35 -0.78 -14.90
N LEU A 48 -8.41 0.13 -14.62
CA LEU A 48 -7.79 1.04 -15.60
C LEU A 48 -7.07 0.27 -16.72
N TYR A 49 -6.25 -0.71 -16.36
CA TYR A 49 -5.53 -1.57 -17.29
C TYR A 49 -6.49 -2.41 -18.15
N ARG A 50 -7.60 -2.85 -17.57
CA ARG A 50 -8.61 -3.65 -18.29
C ARG A 50 -9.49 -2.81 -19.22
N ASN A 51 -9.62 -1.51 -18.96
CA ASN A 51 -10.42 -0.58 -19.76
C ASN A 51 -9.65 0.72 -20.05
N PRO A 52 -8.61 0.69 -20.89
CA PRO A 52 -7.73 1.85 -21.13
C PRO A 52 -8.40 3.02 -21.87
N GLN A 53 -9.57 2.80 -22.49
CA GLN A 53 -10.29 3.83 -23.25
C GLN A 53 -10.87 4.96 -22.39
N TRP A 54 -11.36 4.64 -21.19
CA TRP A 54 -11.94 5.60 -20.26
C TRP A 54 -10.93 6.58 -19.64
N PRO A 55 -9.77 6.13 -19.11
CA PRO A 55 -8.75 7.04 -18.59
C PRO A 55 -8.16 7.92 -19.69
N LEU A 56 -7.92 7.37 -20.88
CA LEU A 56 -7.45 8.15 -22.03
C LEU A 56 -8.47 9.24 -22.39
N GLY A 57 -9.76 8.89 -22.48
CA GLY A 57 -10.83 9.85 -22.74
C GLY A 57 -10.90 10.96 -21.68
N ALA A 58 -10.84 10.59 -20.39
CA ALA A 58 -10.84 11.55 -19.28
C ALA A 58 -9.59 12.46 -19.29
N LEU A 59 -8.41 11.92 -19.56
CA LEU A 59 -7.16 12.68 -19.70
C LEU A 59 -7.26 13.68 -20.85
N VAL A 60 -7.74 13.24 -22.01
CA VAL A 60 -7.93 14.10 -23.18
C VAL A 60 -8.94 15.20 -22.88
N LEU A 61 -10.08 14.89 -22.25
CA LEU A 61 -11.09 15.88 -21.85
C LEU A 61 -10.53 16.91 -20.88
N VAL A 62 -9.76 16.49 -19.87
CA VAL A 62 -9.14 17.39 -18.89
C VAL A 62 -8.11 18.31 -19.55
N VAL A 63 -7.29 17.77 -20.47
CA VAL A 63 -6.31 18.54 -21.24
C VAL A 63 -7.01 19.53 -22.17
N LEU A 64 -8.11 19.13 -22.81
CA LEU A 64 -8.85 19.96 -23.76
C LEU A 64 -9.61 21.10 -23.06
N VAL A 65 -10.23 20.81 -21.90
CA VAL A 65 -11.02 21.80 -21.15
C VAL A 65 -10.12 22.79 -20.41
N ARG A 66 -9.02 22.35 -19.79
CA ARG A 66 -8.10 23.23 -19.05
C ARG A 66 -6.64 22.73 -19.09
N PRO A 67 -5.91 22.99 -20.20
CA PRO A 67 -4.53 22.53 -20.36
C PRO A 67 -3.59 23.13 -19.30
N ARG A 68 -3.79 24.41 -18.96
CA ARG A 68 -3.00 25.08 -17.90
C ARG A 68 -3.16 24.41 -16.55
N ARG A 69 -4.37 23.97 -16.18
CA ARG A 69 -4.57 23.28 -14.89
C ARG A 69 -3.95 21.90 -14.94
N ALA A 70 -4.11 21.14 -16.03
CA ALA A 70 -3.46 19.84 -16.18
C ALA A 70 -1.93 19.95 -16.00
N ILE A 71 -1.29 20.94 -16.61
CA ILE A 71 0.15 21.18 -16.49
C ILE A 71 0.54 21.60 -15.06
N VAL A 72 -0.23 22.50 -14.43
CA VAL A 72 0.05 22.92 -13.04
C VAL A 72 -0.10 21.74 -12.06
N TRP A 73 -1.14 20.92 -12.21
CA TRP A 73 -1.35 19.73 -11.37
C TRP A 73 -0.28 18.66 -11.63
N GLY A 74 0.10 18.43 -12.89
CA GLY A 74 1.20 17.55 -13.25
C GLY A 74 2.54 18.03 -12.66
N GLY A 75 2.83 19.32 -12.77
CA GLY A 75 4.02 19.95 -12.18
C GLY A 75 4.03 19.89 -10.65
N ARG A 76 2.88 20.08 -9.99
CA ARG A 76 2.74 19.93 -8.54
C ARG A 76 2.97 18.49 -8.08
N LEU A 77 2.41 17.51 -8.80
CA LEU A 77 2.66 16.08 -8.54
C LEU A 77 4.14 15.75 -8.69
N TRP A 78 4.76 16.24 -9.77
CA TRP A 78 6.18 16.04 -10.03
C TRP A 78 7.06 16.65 -8.94
N TRP A 79 6.74 17.87 -8.51
CA TRP A 79 7.47 18.54 -7.43
C TRP A 79 7.29 17.82 -6.09
N ALA A 80 6.06 17.42 -5.75
CA ALA A 80 5.78 16.61 -4.56
C ALA A 80 6.52 15.26 -4.57
N TRP A 81 6.59 14.59 -5.72
CA TRP A 81 7.36 13.36 -5.88
C TRP A 81 8.86 13.59 -5.71
N LYS A 82 9.39 14.66 -6.30
CA LYS A 82 10.81 15.04 -6.18
C LYS A 82 11.17 15.36 -4.74
N THR A 83 10.35 16.14 -4.03
CA THR A 83 10.57 16.47 -2.62
C THR A 83 10.43 15.25 -1.73
N PHE A 84 9.45 14.38 -1.95
CA PHE A 84 9.30 13.11 -1.22
C PHE A 84 10.51 12.19 -1.41
N LYS A 85 11.01 12.03 -2.64
CA LYS A 85 12.21 11.23 -2.92
C LYS A 85 13.46 11.87 -2.29
N GLN A 86 13.51 13.19 -2.20
CA GLN A 86 14.59 13.91 -1.56
C GLN A 86 14.54 13.79 -0.04
N THR A 87 13.37 13.92 0.59
CA THR A 87 13.19 13.70 2.04
C THR A 87 13.45 12.25 2.40
N GLN A 88 13.03 11.28 1.59
CA GLN A 88 13.36 9.87 1.78
C GLN A 88 14.87 9.62 1.72
N LYS A 89 15.59 10.28 0.80
CA LYS A 89 17.06 10.23 0.76
C LYS A 89 17.69 10.87 1.99
N TRP A 90 17.15 11.97 2.50
CA TRP A 90 17.63 12.62 3.72
C TRP A 90 17.37 11.76 4.97
N LEU A 91 16.21 11.11 5.06
CA LEU A 91 15.87 10.14 6.11
C LEU A 91 16.76 8.90 6.03
N ALA A 92 17.01 8.39 4.82
CA ALA A 92 17.96 7.29 4.61
C ALA A 92 19.42 7.70 4.89
N LYS A 93 19.73 9.01 4.84
CA LYS A 93 21.03 9.58 5.20
C LYS A 93 21.12 10.04 6.66
N GLN A 94 20.11 9.73 7.49
CA GLN A 94 20.24 9.77 8.94
C GLN A 94 20.54 8.35 9.44
N PRO A 95 21.80 7.88 9.39
CA PRO A 95 22.20 6.77 10.23
C PRO A 95 22.09 7.25 11.68
N LEU A 96 21.00 6.86 12.34
CA LEU A 96 20.93 6.55 13.77
C LEU A 96 21.95 7.28 14.67
N GLN A 97 21.92 8.62 14.71
CA GLN A 97 22.61 9.41 15.73
C GLN A 97 21.79 9.48 17.03
N LYS A 98 21.10 8.39 17.36
CA LYS A 98 20.34 8.21 18.60
C LYS A 98 20.58 6.80 19.14
N LEU A 99 21.80 6.53 19.59
CA LEU A 99 22.05 5.45 20.55
C LEU A 99 23.32 5.71 21.37
N SER A 100 23.31 6.73 22.23
CA SER A 100 24.12 6.86 23.46
C SER A 100 23.42 7.91 24.35
N PRO A 101 23.30 7.71 25.66
CA PRO A 101 24.43 7.88 26.59
C PRO A 101 25.06 6.57 27.05
#